data_AF-A0A9P7DFN5-F1
#
_entry.id   AF-A0A9P7DFN5-F1
#
_cell.length_a   1.000
_cell.length_b   1.000
_cell.length_c   1.000
_cell.angle_alpha   90.00
_cell.angle_beta   90.00
_cell.angle_gamma   90.00
#
_symmetry.space_group_name_H-M   'P 1'
#
loop_
_entity.id
_entity.type
_entity.pdbx_description
1 polymer ?
#
loop_
_entity_poly.entity_id
_entity_poly.type
_entity_poly.pdbx_seq_one_letter_code
_entity_poly.pdbx_strand_id
1 'polypeptide(L)'
;MIHIPPDWALATTHIASEYVSRQFLALIGGRPNAIPPLELDFVMLAACSKLASTLADAYRNPVTINFDVARYADVLQMMEKGINPAREDSLLSRYPPDSQIHLDWPTVVCDKFGIIVLWYLPGAIDLAIQDDMAAATAIMSVPLARSVTSGAATNNQWRTHSSNFYPSQCGGTPGCINLSPAWFLQGHPAPKFHLHVSATLKLFDGWSFCQAMQRPAALITAALRVMHPNLYWSSLAMKLALGLWAADNKLDEMGDYLREWASVFTALAIVCNRRSPMHHDPLSRPQWFDVMTTFGNYGVARMKMPNLGIESVYPAGSMVAGSGRIMRHGLDMADGDRTAWVLYMRDDVHEFVDIPRADYSKYRSLVTDAQ
;
A
#
# COMPACT_ATOMS: atom_id res chain seq x y z
N MET A 1 -25.43 4.31 4.50
CA MET A 1 -24.48 5.10 5.30
C MET A 1 -23.75 4.12 6.20
N ILE A 2 -22.42 4.05 6.13
CA ILE A 2 -21.62 3.13 6.97
C ILE A 2 -21.44 3.78 8.34
N HIS A 3 -21.77 3.07 9.41
CA HIS A 3 -21.55 3.55 10.79
C HIS A 3 -20.20 3.00 11.30
N ILE A 4 -19.26 3.89 11.56
CA ILE A 4 -17.96 3.57 12.16
C ILE A 4 -18.06 3.93 13.65
N PRO A 5 -17.74 3.01 14.58
CA PRO A 5 -17.75 3.35 15.99
C PRO A 5 -16.75 4.50 16.28
N PRO A 6 -17.14 5.49 17.10
CA PRO A 6 -16.34 6.71 17.29
C PRO A 6 -15.02 6.48 18.03
N ASP A 7 -14.92 5.39 18.78
CA ASP A 7 -13.72 4.96 19.50
C ASP A 7 -12.70 4.24 18.60
N TRP A 8 -13.05 3.94 17.35
CA TRP A 8 -12.12 3.32 16.40
C TRP A 8 -11.26 4.38 15.71
N ALA A 9 -9.97 4.09 15.56
CA ALA A 9 -9.02 4.85 14.73
C ALA A 9 -9.53 5.06 13.29
N LEU A 10 -10.36 4.14 12.79
CA LEU A 10 -11.01 4.27 11.48
C LEU A 10 -11.96 5.47 11.37
N ALA A 11 -12.50 6.00 12.47
CA ALA A 11 -13.37 7.18 12.44
C ALA A 11 -12.59 8.41 11.95
N THR A 12 -11.45 8.72 12.57
CA THR A 12 -10.54 9.80 12.12
C THR A 12 -10.02 9.54 10.71
N THR A 13 -9.67 8.28 10.41
CA THR A 13 -9.24 7.87 9.07
C THR A 13 -10.31 8.17 8.02
N HIS A 14 -11.59 7.93 8.34
CA HIS A 14 -12.70 8.19 7.45
C HIS A 14 -12.91 9.68 7.18
N ILE A 15 -12.81 10.51 8.23
CA ILE A 15 -12.88 11.98 8.13
C ILE A 15 -11.76 12.50 7.22
N ALA A 16 -10.53 12.05 7.43
CA ALA A 16 -9.39 12.41 6.56
C ALA A 16 -9.60 11.96 5.11
N SER A 17 -10.08 10.73 4.91
CA SER A 17 -10.37 10.20 3.58
C SER A 17 -11.45 11.01 2.87
N GLU A 18 -12.52 11.37 3.56
CA GLU A 18 -13.60 12.20 3.03
C GLU A 18 -13.10 13.60 2.66
N TYR A 19 -12.31 14.24 3.54
CA TYR A 19 -11.73 15.54 3.25
C TYR A 19 -10.82 15.50 2.02
N VAL A 20 -9.90 14.53 1.92
CA VAL A 20 -9.02 14.37 0.75
C VAL A 20 -9.83 14.14 -0.53
N SER A 21 -10.87 13.31 -0.48
CA SER A 21 -11.74 13.05 -1.63
C SER A 21 -12.48 14.31 -2.08
N ARG A 22 -13.09 15.05 -1.16
CA ARG A 22 -13.80 16.31 -1.46
C ARG A 22 -12.84 17.37 -1.99
N GLN A 23 -11.66 17.50 -1.37
CA GLN A 23 -10.63 18.45 -1.79
C GLN A 23 -10.08 18.11 -3.18
N PHE A 24 -9.83 16.84 -3.47
CA PHE A 24 -9.44 16.37 -4.80
C PHE A 24 -10.48 16.75 -5.86
N LEU A 25 -11.76 16.47 -5.61
CA LEU A 25 -12.86 16.81 -6.52
C LEU A 25 -13.01 18.33 -6.72
N ALA A 26 -12.85 19.11 -5.64
CA ALA A 26 -12.86 20.56 -5.71
C ALA A 26 -11.74 21.08 -6.62
N LEU A 27 -10.52 20.58 -6.42
CA LEU A 27 -9.35 20.97 -7.20
C LEU A 27 -9.54 20.66 -8.69
N ILE A 28 -9.82 19.40 -9.05
CA ILE A 28 -9.97 19.02 -10.47
C ILE A 28 -11.17 19.69 -11.14
N GLY A 29 -12.21 20.01 -10.38
CA GLY A 29 -13.41 20.70 -10.86
C GLY A 29 -13.32 22.23 -10.89
N GLY A 30 -12.21 22.83 -10.42
CA GLY A 30 -12.07 24.28 -10.31
C GLY A 30 -13.07 24.93 -9.35
N ARG A 31 -13.49 24.21 -8.32
CA ARG A 31 -14.45 24.66 -7.29
C ARG A 31 -13.71 25.21 -6.07
N PRO A 32 -14.39 25.95 -5.18
CA PRO A 32 -13.82 26.32 -3.89
C PRO A 32 -13.33 25.10 -3.11
N ASN A 33 -12.23 25.26 -2.36
CA ASN A 33 -11.68 24.21 -1.51
C ASN A 33 -12.73 23.64 -0.55
N ALA A 34 -12.62 22.35 -0.26
CA ALA A 34 -13.45 21.69 0.73
C ALA A 34 -13.22 22.33 2.11
N ILE A 35 -14.29 22.42 2.90
CA ILE A 35 -14.21 22.92 4.28
C ILE A 35 -13.36 21.92 5.09
N PRO A 36 -12.27 22.37 5.73
CA PRO A 36 -11.46 21.52 6.60
C PRO A 36 -12.28 20.99 7.79
N PRO A 37 -12.23 19.69 8.09
CA PRO A 37 -12.85 19.13 9.29
C PRO A 37 -12.15 19.64 10.56
N LEU A 38 -12.91 19.86 11.64
CA LEU A 38 -12.40 20.36 12.92
C LEU A 38 -11.74 19.27 13.76
N GLU A 39 -12.04 18.00 13.44
CA GLU A 39 -11.58 16.81 14.14
C GLU A 39 -10.12 16.45 13.80
N LEU A 40 -9.57 17.00 12.71
CA LEU A 40 -8.19 16.75 12.29
C LEU A 40 -7.28 17.85 12.83
N ASP A 41 -6.14 17.45 13.41
CA ASP A 41 -5.13 18.41 13.80
C ASP A 41 -4.48 19.10 12.57
N PHE A 42 -3.77 20.20 12.84
CA PHE A 42 -3.15 21.01 11.80
C PHE A 42 -2.19 20.24 10.90
N VAL A 43 -1.39 19.32 11.47
CA VAL A 43 -0.42 18.52 10.71
C VAL A 43 -1.16 17.62 9.74
N MET A 44 -2.20 16.94 10.20
CA MET A 44 -3.03 16.06 9.38
C MET A 44 -3.79 16.83 8.29
N LEU A 45 -4.31 18.03 8.60
CA LEU A 45 -4.99 18.88 7.61
C LEU A 45 -4.05 19.35 6.50
N ALA A 46 -2.82 19.76 6.86
CA ALA A 46 -1.80 20.17 5.91
C ALA A 46 -1.41 18.99 4.99
N ALA A 47 -1.14 17.82 5.59
CA ALA A 47 -0.81 16.60 4.86
C ALA A 47 -1.94 16.16 3.91
N CYS A 48 -3.19 16.16 4.37
CA CYS A 48 -4.36 15.84 3.53
C CYS A 48 -4.51 16.82 2.35
N SER A 49 -4.29 18.11 2.59
CA SER A 49 -4.38 19.13 1.53
C SER A 49 -3.27 18.96 0.50
N LYS A 50 -2.05 18.65 0.94
CA LYS A 50 -0.90 18.33 0.06
C LYS A 50 -1.16 17.06 -0.76
N LEU A 51 -1.67 16.01 -0.12
CA LEU A 51 -2.04 14.76 -0.79
C LEU A 51 -3.11 15.00 -1.86
N ALA A 52 -4.18 15.72 -1.54
CA ALA A 52 -5.25 16.03 -2.49
C ALA A 52 -4.74 16.81 -3.71
N SER A 53 -3.83 17.77 -3.49
CA SER A 53 -3.17 18.50 -4.59
C SER A 53 -2.31 17.58 -5.46
N THR A 54 -1.51 16.71 -4.85
CA THR A 54 -0.63 15.77 -5.58
C THR A 54 -1.46 14.75 -6.39
N LEU A 55 -2.58 14.28 -5.84
CA LEU A 55 -3.56 13.45 -6.55
C LEU A 55 -4.19 14.20 -7.72
N ALA A 56 -4.58 15.46 -7.53
CA ALA A 56 -5.17 16.28 -8.60
C ALA A 56 -4.15 16.54 -9.73
N ASP A 57 -2.89 16.77 -9.40
CA ASP A 57 -1.81 16.93 -10.38
C ASP A 57 -1.57 15.64 -11.17
N ALA A 58 -1.53 14.49 -10.48
CA ALA A 58 -1.44 13.19 -11.14
C ALA A 58 -2.63 12.91 -12.05
N TYR A 59 -3.85 13.19 -11.58
CA TYR A 59 -5.06 13.03 -12.37
C TYR A 59 -5.01 13.90 -13.64
N ARG A 60 -4.53 15.14 -13.56
CA ARG A 60 -4.38 16.02 -14.73
C ARG A 60 -3.27 15.60 -15.69
N ASN A 61 -2.42 14.67 -15.29
CA ASN A 61 -1.31 14.15 -16.08
C ASN A 61 -1.46 12.65 -16.35
N PRO A 62 -2.48 12.22 -17.13
CA PRO A 62 -2.67 10.82 -17.44
C PRO A 62 -1.72 10.36 -18.56
N VAL A 63 -1.15 9.16 -18.41
CA VAL A 63 -0.42 8.44 -19.44
C VAL A 63 -1.19 7.17 -19.79
N THR A 64 -1.42 6.92 -21.07
CA THR A 64 -2.06 5.69 -21.54
C THR A 64 -1.00 4.76 -22.14
N ILE A 65 -0.97 3.51 -21.68
CA ILE A 65 -0.14 2.45 -22.25
C ILE A 65 -1.02 1.49 -23.05
N ASN A 66 -0.49 0.92 -24.14
CA ASN A 66 -1.16 -0.15 -24.90
C ASN A 66 -1.03 -1.49 -24.19
N PHE A 67 -1.56 -1.55 -22.98
CA PHE A 67 -1.62 -2.73 -22.16
C PHE A 67 -3.09 -3.12 -21.97
N ASP A 68 -3.36 -4.42 -21.86
CA ASP A 68 -4.68 -4.94 -21.52
C ASP A 68 -4.54 -5.65 -20.19
N VAL A 69 -4.81 -4.94 -19.10
CA VAL A 69 -4.51 -5.45 -17.76
C VAL A 69 -5.36 -6.67 -17.41
N ALA A 70 -6.62 -6.70 -17.88
CA ALA A 70 -7.51 -7.82 -17.66
C ALA A 70 -7.00 -9.08 -18.36
N ARG A 71 -6.65 -9.00 -19.65
CA ARG A 71 -6.09 -10.16 -20.37
C ARG A 71 -4.72 -10.56 -19.87
N TYR A 72 -3.90 -9.62 -19.38
CA TYR A 72 -2.64 -9.97 -18.74
C TYR A 72 -2.88 -10.74 -17.45
N ALA A 73 -3.84 -10.30 -16.63
CA ALA A 73 -4.22 -10.99 -15.40
C ALA A 73 -4.64 -12.45 -15.64
N ASP A 74 -5.43 -12.70 -16.69
CA ASP A 74 -5.94 -14.03 -17.04
C ASP A 74 -4.83 -15.04 -17.41
N VAL A 75 -3.70 -14.56 -17.94
CA VAL A 75 -2.59 -15.43 -18.31
C VAL A 75 -1.62 -15.69 -17.17
N LEU A 76 -1.72 -14.94 -16.06
CA LEU A 76 -0.85 -15.13 -14.91
C LEU A 76 -1.20 -16.41 -14.15
N GLN A 77 -0.22 -17.26 -13.91
CA GLN A 77 -0.41 -18.52 -13.20
C GLN A 77 -0.63 -18.29 -11.70
N MET A 78 -1.42 -19.14 -11.05
CA MET A 78 -1.57 -19.10 -9.59
C MET A 78 -0.18 -19.14 -8.93
N MET A 79 0.05 -18.26 -7.97
CA MET A 79 1.35 -18.12 -7.30
C MET A 79 2.54 -17.71 -8.18
N GLU A 80 2.31 -17.11 -9.36
CA GLU A 80 3.38 -16.57 -10.21
C GLU A 80 4.13 -15.41 -9.52
N LYS A 81 5.43 -15.62 -9.28
CA LYS A 81 6.31 -14.75 -8.47
C LYS A 81 7.13 -13.74 -9.28
N GLY A 82 7.12 -13.81 -10.61
CA GLY A 82 7.93 -12.89 -11.44
C GLY A 82 9.43 -13.17 -11.49
N ILE A 83 9.88 -14.37 -11.07
CA ILE A 83 11.30 -14.70 -10.90
C ILE A 83 11.87 -15.65 -11.97
N ASN A 84 11.03 -16.25 -12.82
CA ASN A 84 11.48 -17.18 -13.86
C ASN A 84 11.71 -16.41 -15.18
N PRO A 85 12.97 -16.21 -15.62
CA PRO A 85 13.26 -15.38 -16.79
C PRO A 85 12.55 -15.83 -18.07
N ALA A 86 12.57 -17.13 -18.38
CA ALA A 86 11.94 -17.66 -19.61
C ALA A 86 10.42 -17.41 -19.61
N ARG A 87 9.79 -17.45 -18.44
CA ARG A 87 8.37 -17.14 -18.30
C ARG A 87 8.10 -15.65 -18.49
N GLU A 88 8.92 -14.79 -17.90
CA GLU A 88 8.81 -13.34 -18.07
C GLU A 88 9.07 -12.90 -19.52
N ASP A 89 10.04 -13.50 -20.20
CA ASP A 89 10.33 -13.25 -21.62
C ASP A 89 9.15 -13.66 -22.51
N SER A 90 8.49 -14.77 -22.18
CA SER A 90 7.26 -15.20 -22.87
C SER A 90 6.10 -14.23 -22.65
N LEU A 91 5.92 -13.70 -21.43
CA LEU A 91 4.91 -12.69 -21.12
C LEU A 91 5.20 -11.37 -21.85
N LEU A 92 6.45 -10.90 -21.83
CA LEU A 92 6.90 -9.70 -22.55
C LEU A 92 6.74 -9.83 -24.07
N SER A 93 6.99 -11.02 -24.63
CA SER A 93 6.79 -11.26 -26.07
C SER A 93 5.30 -11.15 -26.47
N ARG A 94 4.39 -11.50 -25.56
CA ARG A 94 2.94 -11.46 -25.80
C ARG A 94 2.31 -10.11 -25.45
N TYR A 95 2.87 -9.41 -24.46
CA TYR A 95 2.42 -8.11 -23.98
C TYR A 95 3.62 -7.15 -23.91
N PRO A 96 4.23 -6.79 -25.05
CA PRO A 96 5.37 -5.89 -25.06
C PRO A 96 4.95 -4.47 -24.65
N PRO A 97 5.74 -3.75 -23.84
CA PRO A 97 5.52 -2.33 -23.65
C PRO A 97 5.81 -1.57 -24.94
N ASP A 98 4.94 -0.63 -25.30
CA ASP A 98 5.08 0.18 -26.52
C ASP A 98 6.25 1.16 -26.45
N SER A 99 6.58 1.65 -25.24
CA SER A 99 7.64 2.61 -25.02
C SER A 99 8.19 2.49 -23.60
N GLN A 100 9.41 3.02 -23.43
CA GLN A 100 9.97 3.23 -22.10
C GLN A 100 9.46 4.57 -21.55
N ILE A 101 8.75 4.52 -20.43
CA ILE A 101 8.19 5.67 -19.73
C ILE A 101 9.04 5.93 -18.49
N HIS A 102 9.50 7.17 -18.35
CA HIS A 102 10.18 7.65 -17.15
C HIS A 102 9.24 8.59 -16.39
N LEU A 103 8.95 8.26 -15.13
CA LEU A 103 8.07 9.05 -14.28
C LEU A 103 8.89 9.84 -13.25
N ASP A 104 8.78 11.16 -13.31
CA ASP A 104 9.41 12.13 -12.40
C ASP A 104 8.45 13.23 -11.90
N TRP A 105 7.20 13.21 -12.36
CA TRP A 105 6.12 14.10 -11.94
C TRP A 105 4.86 13.30 -11.56
N PRO A 106 3.97 13.79 -10.67
CA PRO A 106 2.71 13.12 -10.38
C PRO A 106 1.98 12.68 -11.66
N THR A 107 1.62 11.40 -11.74
CA THR A 107 1.11 10.77 -12.98
C THR A 107 0.15 9.64 -12.65
N VAL A 108 -0.94 9.53 -13.42
CA VAL A 108 -1.80 8.33 -13.46
C VAL A 108 -1.50 7.56 -14.74
N VAL A 109 -1.17 6.27 -14.63
CA VAL A 109 -1.00 5.39 -15.78
C VAL A 109 -2.24 4.53 -15.97
N CYS A 110 -2.82 4.60 -17.15
CA CYS A 110 -3.99 3.83 -17.56
C CYS A 110 -3.65 2.84 -18.66
N ASP A 111 -4.33 1.71 -18.66
CA ASP A 111 -4.35 0.80 -19.79
C ASP A 111 -5.21 1.37 -20.95
N LYS A 112 -5.22 0.71 -22.11
CA LYS A 112 -5.93 1.22 -23.30
C LYS A 112 -7.45 1.24 -23.18
N PHE A 113 -8.01 0.62 -22.13
CA PHE A 113 -9.43 0.61 -21.82
C PHE A 113 -9.79 1.57 -20.67
N GLY A 114 -8.81 2.33 -20.17
CA GLY A 114 -9.00 3.30 -19.10
C GLY A 114 -9.02 2.69 -17.70
N ILE A 115 -8.58 1.44 -17.53
CA ILE A 115 -8.30 0.89 -16.20
C ILE A 115 -7.01 1.51 -15.68
N ILE A 116 -7.03 2.00 -14.45
CA ILE A 116 -5.84 2.56 -13.82
C ILE A 116 -4.92 1.42 -13.39
N VAL A 117 -3.69 1.44 -13.90
CA VAL A 117 -2.65 0.46 -13.61
C VAL A 117 -1.73 0.95 -12.49
N LEU A 118 -1.44 2.25 -12.47
CA LEU A 118 -0.49 2.86 -11.54
C LEU A 118 -0.90 4.29 -11.18
N TRP A 119 -0.79 4.64 -9.91
CA TRP A 119 -0.64 6.02 -9.45
C TRP A 119 0.80 6.23 -9.02
N TYR A 120 1.43 7.30 -9.53
CA TYR A 120 2.73 7.75 -9.09
C TYR A 120 2.60 9.16 -8.50
N LEU A 121 2.94 9.30 -7.22
CA LEU A 121 2.71 10.50 -6.42
C LEU A 121 4.00 10.89 -5.66
N PRO A 122 4.98 11.49 -6.34
CA PRO A 122 6.20 11.98 -5.69
C PRO A 122 5.87 13.14 -4.74
N GLY A 123 6.43 13.10 -3.53
CA GLY A 123 6.24 14.15 -2.53
C GLY A 123 4.81 14.26 -1.98
N ALA A 124 4.02 13.20 -2.08
CA ALA A 124 2.68 13.13 -1.50
C ALA A 124 2.68 13.05 0.03
N ILE A 125 3.79 12.62 0.62
CA ILE A 125 3.98 12.51 2.06
C ILE A 125 4.97 13.59 2.48
N ASP A 126 4.49 14.57 3.24
CA ASP A 126 5.31 15.66 3.75
C ASP A 126 6.31 15.18 4.83
N LEU A 127 7.24 16.05 5.21
CA LEU A 127 8.29 15.71 6.17
C LEU A 127 7.73 15.36 7.55
N ALA A 128 6.68 16.05 8.01
CA ALA A 128 6.10 15.78 9.33
C ALA A 128 5.48 14.37 9.40
N ILE A 129 4.81 13.94 8.34
CA ILE A 129 4.28 12.58 8.26
C ILE A 129 5.40 11.55 8.08
N GLN A 130 6.47 11.88 7.36
CA GLN A 130 7.66 11.02 7.30
C GLN A 130 8.33 10.85 8.67
N ASP A 131 8.36 11.90 9.49
CA ASP A 131 8.85 11.82 10.88
C ASP A 131 7.95 10.92 11.74
N ASP A 132 6.61 11.02 11.61
CA ASP A 132 5.67 10.11 12.27
C ASP A 132 5.90 8.65 11.83
N MET A 133 6.15 8.41 10.54
CA MET A 133 6.48 7.07 10.01
C MET A 133 7.80 6.54 10.56
N ALA A 134 8.82 7.41 10.69
CA ALA A 134 10.11 7.06 11.26
C ALA A 134 10.00 6.72 12.75
N ALA A 135 9.26 7.53 13.52
CA ALA A 135 9.00 7.29 14.93
C ALA A 135 8.26 5.96 15.15
N ALA A 136 7.19 5.71 14.39
CA ALA A 136 6.48 4.42 14.44
C ALA A 136 7.40 3.25 14.06
N THR A 137 8.23 3.40 13.02
CA THR A 137 9.18 2.36 12.61
C THR A 137 10.23 2.05 13.68
N ALA A 138 10.69 3.06 14.43
CA ALA A 138 11.70 2.88 15.48
C ALA A 138 11.22 1.96 16.61
N ILE A 139 9.91 1.98 16.94
CA ILE A 139 9.26 1.06 17.89
C ILE A 139 9.47 -0.41 17.47
N MET A 140 9.56 -0.65 16.16
CA MET A 140 9.71 -1.97 15.55
C MET A 140 11.16 -2.36 15.24
N SER A 141 12.16 -1.64 15.77
CA SER A 141 13.58 -1.91 15.53
C SER A 141 14.00 -3.33 15.90
N VAL A 142 13.58 -3.85 17.06
CA VAL A 142 13.91 -5.22 17.50
C VAL A 142 13.38 -6.29 16.54
N PRO A 143 12.08 -6.34 16.19
CA PRO A 143 11.60 -7.33 15.23
C PRO A 143 12.18 -7.12 13.83
N LEU A 144 12.48 -5.89 13.41
CA LEU A 144 13.19 -5.62 12.15
C LEU A 144 14.57 -6.29 12.13
N ALA A 145 15.40 -6.06 13.15
CA ALA A 145 16.73 -6.67 13.22
C ALA A 145 16.66 -8.21 13.23
N ARG A 146 15.68 -8.78 13.96
CA ARG A 146 15.46 -10.23 14.03
C ARG A 146 14.91 -10.86 12.75
N SER A 147 14.33 -10.05 11.86
CA SER A 147 13.78 -10.55 10.60
C SER A 147 14.84 -10.94 9.58
N VAL A 148 16.08 -10.47 9.74
CA VAL A 148 17.17 -10.76 8.80
C VAL A 148 17.74 -12.15 9.06
N THR A 149 17.63 -13.03 8.06
CA THR A 149 18.11 -14.41 8.11
C THR A 149 19.45 -14.56 7.39
N SER A 150 20.31 -15.42 7.91
CA SER A 150 21.57 -15.84 7.29
C SER A 150 21.50 -17.30 6.84
N GLY A 151 22.42 -17.72 5.96
CA GLY A 151 22.51 -19.11 5.48
C GLY A 151 22.57 -19.20 3.96
N ALA A 152 22.21 -20.35 3.40
CA ALA A 152 22.10 -20.51 1.96
C ALA A 152 20.84 -19.79 1.45
N ALA A 153 21.01 -18.84 0.55
CA ALA A 153 19.88 -18.14 -0.08
C ALA A 153 19.01 -19.15 -0.84
N THR A 154 17.79 -19.38 -0.36
CA THR A 154 16.77 -20.11 -1.12
C THR A 154 15.89 -19.12 -1.87
N ASN A 155 15.35 -19.54 -3.02
CA ASN A 155 14.44 -18.71 -3.83
C ASN A 155 13.20 -18.21 -3.06
N ASN A 156 12.86 -18.83 -1.93
CA ASN A 156 11.72 -18.44 -1.08
C ASN A 156 12.07 -17.45 0.05
N GLN A 157 13.34 -17.14 0.28
CA GLN A 157 13.79 -16.33 1.42
C GLN A 157 14.35 -14.96 1.03
N TRP A 158 14.22 -14.54 -0.22
CA TRP A 158 14.79 -13.27 -0.67
C TRP A 158 14.26 -12.05 0.13
N ARG A 159 13.08 -12.14 0.75
CA ARG A 159 12.52 -11.07 1.59
C ARG A 159 13.25 -10.86 2.91
N THR A 160 13.93 -11.87 3.43
CA THR A 160 14.58 -11.85 4.76
C THR A 160 16.07 -12.18 4.69
N HIS A 161 16.57 -12.71 3.58
CA HIS A 161 17.97 -13.10 3.46
C HIS A 161 18.91 -11.88 3.48
N SER A 162 19.96 -11.96 4.30
CA SER A 162 20.92 -10.88 4.56
C SER A 162 21.58 -10.29 3.31
N SER A 163 21.76 -11.09 2.25
CA SER A 163 22.32 -10.63 0.98
C SER A 163 21.48 -9.56 0.26
N ASN A 164 20.23 -9.35 0.68
CA ASN A 164 19.36 -8.31 0.12
C ASN A 164 19.24 -7.09 1.03
N PHE A 165 20.02 -7.00 2.11
CA PHE A 165 20.02 -5.85 3.00
C PHE A 165 21.32 -5.09 2.91
N TYR A 166 21.22 -3.77 2.90
CA TYR A 166 22.34 -2.86 3.03
C TYR A 166 22.54 -2.50 4.50
N PRO A 167 23.80 -2.35 4.95
CA PRO A 167 24.06 -1.84 6.28
C PRO A 167 23.50 -0.42 6.41
N SER A 168 23.13 -0.08 7.63
CA SER A 168 22.69 1.27 7.98
C SER A 168 23.83 2.28 7.84
N GLN A 169 23.53 3.44 7.25
CA GLN A 169 24.46 4.58 7.15
C GLN A 169 24.04 5.76 8.02
N CYS A 170 22.79 5.79 8.49
CA CYS A 170 22.22 6.91 9.25
C CYS A 170 21.48 6.44 10.52
N GLY A 171 21.72 5.21 10.99
CA GLY A 171 21.15 4.68 12.23
C GLY A 171 19.81 3.97 12.06
N GLY A 172 19.32 3.75 10.83
CA GLY A 172 18.17 2.89 10.56
C GLY A 172 18.44 1.41 10.92
N THR A 173 17.38 0.61 11.10
CA THR A 173 17.51 -0.83 11.38
C THR A 173 17.09 -1.66 10.16
N PRO A 174 18.02 -2.25 9.40
CA PRO A 174 17.69 -3.12 8.27
C PRO A 174 16.79 -4.28 8.70
N GLY A 175 15.75 -4.54 7.91
CA GLY A 175 14.77 -5.57 8.24
C GLY A 175 13.53 -5.54 7.36
N CYS A 176 12.75 -6.61 7.39
CA CYS A 176 11.49 -6.73 6.70
C CYS A 176 10.48 -7.47 7.58
N ILE A 177 9.46 -6.78 8.06
CA ILE A 177 8.39 -7.35 8.88
C ILE A 177 7.02 -7.12 8.27
N ASN A 178 6.07 -7.96 8.64
CA ASN A 178 4.66 -7.82 8.29
C ASN A 178 3.83 -7.70 9.58
N LEU A 179 2.84 -6.82 9.53
CA LEU A 179 1.96 -6.44 10.63
C LEU A 179 0.52 -6.53 10.13
N SER A 180 -0.34 -7.18 10.91
CA SER A 180 -1.77 -7.26 10.60
C SER A 180 -2.58 -7.49 11.87
N PRO A 181 -3.69 -6.76 12.07
CA PRO A 181 -4.60 -7.00 13.19
C PRO A 181 -5.39 -8.30 13.01
N ALA A 182 -5.59 -8.77 11.76
CA ALA A 182 -6.35 -9.97 11.46
C ALA A 182 -5.99 -10.52 10.07
N TRP A 183 -5.28 -11.65 10.05
CA TRP A 183 -4.94 -12.37 8.81
C TRP A 183 -4.79 -13.88 9.04
N PHE A 184 -4.75 -14.64 7.94
CA PHE A 184 -4.31 -16.04 8.00
C PHE A 184 -2.80 -16.12 8.08
N LEU A 185 -2.31 -16.89 9.06
CA LEU A 185 -0.87 -17.15 9.19
C LEU A 185 -0.35 -17.93 7.97
N GLN A 186 0.92 -17.73 7.64
CA GLN A 186 1.54 -18.46 6.53
C GLN A 186 1.41 -19.98 6.77
N GLY A 187 0.96 -20.71 5.75
CA GLY A 187 0.72 -22.16 5.84
C GLY A 187 -0.57 -22.56 6.57
N HIS A 188 -1.38 -21.58 7.01
CA HIS A 188 -2.61 -21.81 7.77
C HIS A 188 -3.82 -21.15 7.07
N PRO A 189 -4.20 -21.61 5.87
CA PRO A 189 -5.27 -20.98 5.09
C PRO A 189 -6.68 -21.33 5.60
N ALA A 190 -7.65 -20.48 5.25
CA ALA A 190 -9.07 -20.82 5.36
C ALA A 190 -9.44 -22.10 4.58
N PRO A 191 -10.54 -22.79 4.94
CA PRO A 191 -11.39 -22.56 6.11
C PRO A 191 -10.88 -23.28 7.37
N LYS A 192 -9.74 -23.97 7.28
CA LYS A 192 -9.25 -24.84 8.36
C LYS A 192 -8.75 -24.06 9.59
N PHE A 193 -8.30 -22.84 9.38
CA PHE A 193 -7.72 -21.99 10.42
C PHE A 193 -8.52 -20.69 10.56
N HIS A 194 -8.36 -20.02 11.69
CA HIS A 194 -8.99 -18.72 11.95
C HIS A 194 -7.99 -17.59 11.70
N LEU A 195 -8.53 -16.37 11.61
CA LEU A 195 -7.72 -15.16 11.58
C LEU A 195 -7.02 -14.96 12.92
N HIS A 196 -5.82 -14.39 12.87
CA HIS A 196 -5.04 -14.03 14.05
C HIS A 196 -4.38 -12.66 13.87
N VAL A 197 -4.14 -11.96 14.97
CA VAL A 197 -3.19 -10.85 14.99
C VAL A 197 -1.81 -11.40 14.66
N SER A 198 -1.05 -10.70 13.82
CA SER A 198 0.32 -11.08 13.45
C SER A 198 1.22 -11.26 14.67
N ALA A 199 2.11 -12.26 14.64
CA ALA A 199 3.04 -12.53 15.75
C ALA A 199 3.92 -11.32 16.09
N THR A 200 4.28 -10.51 15.08
CA THR A 200 5.06 -9.28 15.27
C THR A 200 4.31 -8.24 16.13
N LEU A 201 3.01 -8.06 15.92
CA LEU A 201 2.22 -7.17 16.78
C LEU A 201 2.09 -7.75 18.20
N LYS A 202 1.85 -9.06 18.33
CA LYS A 202 1.66 -9.70 19.64
C LYS A 202 2.90 -9.74 20.53
N LEU A 203 4.06 -10.06 19.95
CA LEU A 203 5.28 -10.40 20.71
C LEU A 203 6.18 -9.20 20.97
N PHE A 204 5.87 -8.05 20.37
CA PHE A 204 6.65 -6.83 20.49
C PHE A 204 5.72 -5.68 20.86
N ASP A 205 6.22 -4.44 20.77
CA ASP A 205 5.45 -3.25 21.12
C ASP A 205 4.46 -2.85 20.00
N GLY A 206 3.61 -3.80 19.61
CA GLY A 206 2.62 -3.66 18.56
C GLY A 206 1.55 -2.63 18.88
N TRP A 207 1.20 -2.50 20.16
CA TRP A 207 0.22 -1.52 20.61
C TRP A 207 0.72 -0.09 20.41
N SER A 208 1.91 0.25 20.91
CA SER A 208 2.47 1.60 20.71
C SER A 208 2.77 1.88 19.24
N PHE A 209 3.11 0.87 18.45
CA PHE A 209 3.19 1.03 17.00
C PHE A 209 1.84 1.44 16.38
N CYS A 210 0.75 0.76 16.72
CA CYS A 210 -0.59 1.11 16.23
C CYS A 210 -0.98 2.55 16.63
N GLN A 211 -0.61 2.99 17.83
CA GLN A 211 -0.82 4.37 18.28
C GLN A 211 0.05 5.38 17.52
N ALA A 212 1.29 5.03 17.21
CA ALA A 212 2.22 5.91 16.50
C ALA A 212 1.92 6.01 14.99
N MET A 213 1.34 4.97 14.37
CA MET A 213 1.05 4.95 12.93
C MET A 213 -0.23 5.70 12.52
N GLN A 214 -0.99 6.27 13.46
CA GLN A 214 -2.33 6.81 13.21
C GLN A 214 -2.39 7.79 12.03
N ARG A 215 -1.62 8.89 12.07
CA ARG A 215 -1.60 9.89 10.98
C ARG A 215 -1.12 9.31 9.64
N PRO A 216 0.05 8.65 9.54
CA PRO A 216 0.53 8.15 8.25
C PRO A 216 -0.41 7.10 7.66
N ALA A 217 -0.94 6.19 8.47
CA ALA A 217 -1.86 5.16 8.00
C ALA A 217 -3.20 5.75 7.52
N ALA A 218 -3.72 6.76 8.22
CA ALA A 218 -4.91 7.49 7.81
C ALA A 218 -4.68 8.25 6.49
N LEU A 219 -3.52 8.87 6.30
CA LEU A 219 -3.17 9.60 5.07
C LEU A 219 -3.06 8.65 3.87
N ILE A 220 -2.38 7.52 4.03
CA ILE A 220 -2.25 6.49 2.98
C ILE A 220 -3.62 5.90 2.64
N THR A 221 -4.48 5.69 3.64
CA THR A 221 -5.86 5.24 3.44
C THR A 221 -6.71 6.30 2.73
N ALA A 222 -6.51 7.58 3.02
CA ALA A 222 -7.19 8.68 2.35
C ALA A 222 -6.84 8.75 0.86
N ALA A 223 -5.59 8.45 0.50
CA ALA A 223 -5.19 8.32 -0.89
C ALA A 223 -5.97 7.18 -1.59
N LEU A 224 -6.11 6.01 -0.94
CA LEU A 224 -6.85 4.88 -1.52
C LEU A 224 -8.30 5.26 -1.85
N ARG A 225 -8.96 6.07 -1.03
CA ARG A 225 -10.34 6.53 -1.31
C ARG A 225 -10.48 7.25 -2.64
N VAL A 226 -9.45 7.98 -3.07
CA VAL A 226 -9.42 8.65 -4.38
C VAL A 226 -8.95 7.70 -5.48
N MET A 227 -7.86 6.97 -5.24
CA MET A 227 -7.23 6.14 -6.27
C MET A 227 -8.08 4.93 -6.65
N HIS A 228 -8.80 4.35 -5.69
CA HIS A 228 -9.61 3.15 -5.83
C HIS A 228 -10.80 3.14 -4.86
N PRO A 229 -11.86 3.93 -5.13
CA PRO A 229 -12.98 4.11 -4.21
C PRO A 229 -13.69 2.79 -3.85
N ASN A 230 -13.87 1.89 -4.82
CA ASN A 230 -14.52 0.59 -4.59
C ASN A 230 -13.72 -0.27 -3.62
N LEU A 231 -12.40 -0.29 -3.74
CA LEU A 231 -11.53 -1.02 -2.81
C LEU A 231 -11.54 -0.38 -1.44
N TYR A 232 -11.53 0.95 -1.34
CA TYR A 232 -11.66 1.65 -0.07
C TYR A 232 -12.94 1.24 0.68
N TRP A 233 -14.10 1.30 0.02
CA TRP A 233 -15.39 1.01 0.65
C TRP A 233 -15.56 -0.48 0.99
N SER A 234 -15.16 -1.37 0.09
CA SER A 234 -15.14 -2.82 0.37
C SER A 234 -14.27 -3.13 1.59
N SER A 235 -13.09 -2.50 1.68
CA SER A 235 -12.16 -2.75 2.77
C SER A 235 -12.61 -2.14 4.09
N LEU A 236 -13.27 -0.97 4.06
CA LEU A 236 -13.90 -0.40 5.25
C LEU A 236 -15.01 -1.31 5.79
N ALA A 237 -15.87 -1.84 4.90
CA ALA A 237 -16.91 -2.79 5.29
C ALA A 237 -16.31 -4.07 5.88
N MET A 238 -15.24 -4.60 5.28
CA MET A 238 -14.48 -5.74 5.80
C MET A 238 -13.93 -5.49 7.20
N LYS A 239 -13.34 -4.32 7.48
CA LYS A 239 -12.83 -4.00 8.82
C LYS A 239 -13.92 -3.99 9.89
N LEU A 240 -15.09 -3.43 9.57
CA LEU A 240 -16.22 -3.39 10.50
C LEU A 240 -16.80 -4.79 10.73
N ALA A 241 -16.96 -5.58 9.66
CA ALA A 241 -17.41 -6.96 9.75
C ALA A 241 -16.44 -7.83 10.58
N LEU A 242 -15.13 -7.63 10.44
CA LEU A 242 -14.12 -8.29 11.28
C LEU A 242 -14.25 -7.90 12.75
N GLY A 243 -14.53 -6.64 13.07
CA GLY A 243 -14.74 -6.22 14.46
C GLY A 243 -15.94 -6.88 15.11
N LEU A 244 -17.06 -6.94 14.39
CA LEU A 244 -18.26 -7.63 14.84
C LEU A 244 -17.97 -9.12 15.05
N TRP A 245 -17.33 -9.76 14.07
CA TRP A 245 -16.93 -11.16 14.18
C TRP A 245 -15.99 -11.41 15.36
N ALA A 246 -14.99 -10.55 15.59
CA ALA A 246 -14.08 -10.67 16.72
C ALA A 246 -14.82 -10.54 18.06
N ALA A 247 -15.78 -9.63 18.17
CA ALA A 247 -16.60 -9.44 19.36
C ALA A 247 -17.48 -10.68 19.63
N ASP A 248 -18.18 -11.19 18.61
CA ASP A 248 -19.05 -12.38 18.73
C ASP A 248 -18.26 -13.63 19.14
N ASN A 249 -16.99 -13.71 18.74
CA ASN A 249 -16.09 -14.82 19.05
C ASN A 249 -15.20 -14.56 20.28
N LYS A 250 -15.42 -13.46 21.02
CA LYS A 250 -14.66 -13.10 22.23
C LYS A 250 -13.15 -13.05 22.01
N LEU A 251 -12.74 -12.49 20.87
CA LEU A 251 -11.35 -12.32 20.49
C LEU A 251 -10.88 -10.90 20.86
N ASP A 252 -10.85 -10.61 22.16
CA ASP A 252 -10.61 -9.26 22.68
C ASP A 252 -9.31 -8.65 22.15
N GLU A 253 -8.20 -9.40 22.14
CA GLU A 253 -6.92 -8.95 21.59
C GLU A 253 -7.03 -8.52 20.12
N MET A 254 -7.72 -9.31 19.29
CA MET A 254 -7.95 -8.96 17.88
C MET A 254 -8.85 -7.74 17.77
N GLY A 255 -9.91 -7.67 18.57
CA GLY A 255 -10.82 -6.55 18.64
C GLY A 255 -10.07 -5.26 18.95
N ASP A 256 -9.22 -5.25 19.97
CA ASP A 256 -8.44 -4.09 20.39
C ASP A 256 -7.47 -3.63 19.28
N TYR A 257 -6.75 -4.55 18.63
CA TYR A 257 -5.92 -4.21 17.49
C TYR A 257 -6.72 -3.69 16.29
N LEU A 258 -7.92 -4.22 16.04
CA LEU A 258 -8.80 -3.71 14.97
C LEU A 258 -9.29 -2.29 15.27
N ARG A 259 -9.59 -1.96 16.54
CA ARG A 259 -9.98 -0.60 16.96
C ARG A 259 -8.85 0.40 16.76
N GLU A 260 -7.63 0.02 17.11
CA GLU A 260 -6.44 0.89 16.97
C GLU A 260 -5.89 0.94 15.53
N TRP A 261 -6.26 0.02 14.65
CA TRP A 261 -5.70 -0.03 13.30
C TRP A 261 -6.29 1.07 12.40
N ALA A 262 -5.56 2.18 12.26
CA ALA A 262 -5.93 3.38 11.50
C ALA A 262 -5.90 3.24 9.96
N SER A 263 -6.24 2.06 9.44
CA SER A 263 -6.19 1.81 8.01
C SER A 263 -7.21 0.78 7.53
N VAL A 264 -7.76 0.99 6.34
CA VAL A 264 -8.61 -0.03 5.70
C VAL A 264 -7.80 -1.22 5.18
N PHE A 265 -6.47 -1.09 5.03
CA PHE A 265 -5.60 -2.18 4.58
C PHE A 265 -5.56 -3.33 5.58
N THR A 266 -5.56 -4.57 5.07
CA THR A 266 -5.47 -5.77 5.93
C THR A 266 -4.11 -5.91 6.60
N ALA A 267 -3.05 -5.41 5.98
CA ALA A 267 -1.69 -5.58 6.44
C ALA A 267 -0.79 -4.42 6.03
N LEU A 268 0.31 -4.28 6.77
CA LEU A 268 1.40 -3.35 6.52
C LEU A 268 2.72 -4.11 6.58
N ALA A 269 3.58 -3.93 5.58
CA ALA A 269 4.97 -4.35 5.63
C ALA A 269 5.89 -3.15 5.84
N ILE A 270 6.83 -3.28 6.77
CA ILE A 270 7.94 -2.31 6.95
C ILE A 270 9.18 -2.93 6.32
N VAL A 271 9.78 -2.20 5.39
CA VAL A 271 10.94 -2.65 4.61
C VAL A 271 12.06 -1.64 4.74
N CYS A 272 13.04 -1.94 5.58
CA CYS A 272 14.19 -1.07 5.88
C CYS A 272 15.46 -1.59 5.20
N ASN A 273 16.14 -0.70 4.47
CA ASN A 273 17.43 -0.91 3.80
C ASN A 273 17.52 -2.21 3.01
N ARG A 274 16.41 -2.58 2.36
CA ARG A 274 16.30 -3.82 1.59
C ARG A 274 16.28 -3.54 0.10
N ARG A 275 17.12 -4.25 -0.65
CA ARG A 275 16.96 -4.46 -2.09
C ARG A 275 15.72 -5.32 -2.34
N SER A 276 14.91 -4.89 -3.30
CA SER A 276 13.80 -5.69 -3.83
C SER A 276 14.15 -6.18 -5.24
N PRO A 277 14.61 -7.44 -5.41
CA PRO A 277 14.70 -8.09 -6.70
C PRO A 277 13.38 -8.03 -7.48
N MET A 278 13.44 -8.19 -8.80
CA MET A 278 12.24 -8.19 -9.63
C MET A 278 11.29 -9.32 -9.25
N HIS A 279 10.04 -8.99 -8.96
CA HIS A 279 9.03 -9.95 -8.56
C HIS A 279 7.61 -9.44 -8.84
N HIS A 280 6.67 -10.37 -8.76
CA HIS A 280 5.25 -10.12 -8.55
C HIS A 280 4.88 -10.47 -7.11
N ASP A 281 3.79 -9.90 -6.62
CA ASP A 281 3.14 -10.29 -5.38
C ASP A 281 1.97 -11.24 -5.66
N PRO A 282 2.19 -12.57 -5.63
CA PRO A 282 1.20 -13.55 -6.08
C PRO A 282 -0.07 -13.62 -5.25
N LEU A 283 -0.02 -13.10 -4.01
CA LEU A 283 -1.15 -13.11 -3.09
C LEU A 283 -1.99 -11.82 -3.16
N SER A 284 -1.55 -10.84 -3.96
CA SER A 284 -2.34 -9.66 -4.30
C SER A 284 -3.34 -9.99 -5.41
N ARG A 285 -4.38 -9.18 -5.54
CA ARG A 285 -5.40 -9.32 -6.59
C ARG A 285 -5.09 -8.39 -7.76
N PRO A 286 -5.31 -8.81 -9.01
CA PRO A 286 -5.14 -7.95 -10.19
C PRO A 286 -5.88 -6.60 -10.10
N GLN A 287 -7.08 -6.62 -9.51
CA GLN A 287 -7.96 -5.47 -9.38
C GLN A 287 -7.56 -4.51 -8.25
N TRP A 288 -6.72 -4.97 -7.31
CA TRP A 288 -6.51 -4.28 -6.05
C TRP A 288 -5.17 -3.57 -6.02
N PHE A 289 -5.14 -2.42 -5.34
CA PHE A 289 -3.91 -1.66 -5.17
C PHE A 289 -3.22 -2.04 -3.87
N ASP A 290 -1.92 -2.31 -4.01
CA ASP A 290 -0.95 -2.21 -2.93
C ASP A 290 -0.39 -0.78 -2.97
N VAL A 291 -0.19 -0.16 -1.81
CA VAL A 291 0.34 1.20 -1.71
C VAL A 291 1.72 1.16 -1.06
N MET A 292 2.73 1.49 -1.86
CA MET A 292 4.13 1.54 -1.44
C MET A 292 4.55 2.99 -1.22
N THR A 293 4.93 3.30 0.01
CA THR A 293 5.49 4.60 0.38
C THR A 293 6.95 4.47 0.73
N THR A 294 7.67 5.60 0.74
CA THR A 294 9.10 5.61 1.07
C THR A 294 9.49 6.87 1.82
N PHE A 295 10.42 6.73 2.76
CA PHE A 295 10.97 7.81 3.58
C PHE A 295 12.38 7.43 4.07
N GLY A 296 13.04 8.37 4.73
CA GLY A 296 14.42 8.22 5.21
C GLY A 296 15.41 9.03 4.38
N ASN A 297 16.67 9.02 4.81
CA ASN A 297 17.73 9.79 4.19
C ASN A 297 18.54 8.90 3.25
N TYR A 298 18.20 8.92 1.97
CA TYR A 298 18.85 8.11 0.94
C TYR A 298 18.98 8.87 -0.38
N GLY A 299 19.88 8.40 -1.24
CA GLY A 299 20.12 8.98 -2.56
C GLY A 299 18.98 8.71 -3.56
N VAL A 300 19.30 8.82 -4.86
CA VAL A 300 18.32 8.57 -5.92
C VAL A 300 18.01 7.08 -6.00
N ALA A 301 16.80 6.68 -5.60
CA ALA A 301 16.26 5.34 -5.87
C ALA A 301 15.36 5.34 -7.10
N ARG A 302 15.31 4.23 -7.83
CA ARG A 302 14.44 4.04 -9.00
C ARG A 302 13.66 2.75 -8.87
N MET A 303 12.34 2.83 -9.01
CA MET A 303 11.47 1.67 -9.08
C MET A 303 11.29 1.28 -10.55
N LYS A 304 11.61 0.03 -10.89
CA LYS A 304 11.48 -0.48 -12.25
C LYS A 304 10.27 -1.40 -12.34
N MET A 305 9.51 -1.24 -13.41
CA MET A 305 8.31 -2.01 -13.74
C MET A 305 8.39 -2.50 -15.19
N PRO A 306 9.31 -3.42 -15.51
CA PRO A 306 9.69 -3.75 -16.88
C PRO A 306 8.52 -4.29 -17.73
N ASN A 307 7.59 -5.03 -17.15
CA ASN A 307 6.44 -5.56 -17.89
C ASN A 307 5.45 -4.46 -18.35
N LEU A 308 5.55 -3.27 -17.75
CA LEU A 308 4.78 -2.09 -18.16
C LEU A 308 5.62 -1.09 -18.96
N GLY A 309 6.93 -1.32 -19.09
CA GLY A 309 7.86 -0.35 -19.70
C GLY A 309 8.06 0.90 -18.86
N ILE A 310 7.87 0.84 -17.54
CA ILE A 310 7.89 2.03 -16.67
C ILE A 310 9.11 1.99 -15.75
N GLU A 311 9.76 3.14 -15.57
CA GLU A 311 10.70 3.41 -14.49
C GLU A 311 10.30 4.73 -13.81
N SER A 312 10.24 4.75 -12.49
CA SER A 312 9.97 5.99 -11.73
C SER A 312 11.13 6.34 -10.81
N VAL A 313 11.41 7.64 -10.66
CA VAL A 313 12.24 8.10 -9.54
C VAL A 313 11.46 7.90 -8.25
N TYR A 314 12.12 7.48 -7.18
CA TYR A 314 11.46 7.11 -5.93
C TYR A 314 12.10 7.82 -4.72
N PRO A 315 12.05 9.16 -4.68
CA PRO A 315 12.59 9.94 -3.56
C PRO A 315 11.75 9.77 -2.30
N ALA A 316 12.31 10.14 -1.15
CA ALA A 316 11.61 10.17 0.13
C ALA A 316 10.33 11.03 0.03
N GLY A 317 9.25 10.56 0.64
CA GLY A 317 7.93 11.16 0.58
C GLY A 317 7.08 10.71 -0.63
N SER A 318 7.55 9.77 -1.44
CA SER A 318 6.79 9.25 -2.59
C SER A 318 5.77 8.19 -2.19
N MET A 319 4.67 8.15 -2.93
CA MET A 319 3.69 7.08 -2.92
C MET A 319 3.53 6.49 -4.34
N VAL A 320 3.54 5.17 -4.43
CA VAL A 320 3.23 4.42 -5.65
C VAL A 320 2.12 3.44 -5.32
N ALA A 321 1.01 3.48 -6.08
CA ALA A 321 -0.09 2.56 -5.89
C ALA A 321 -0.41 1.81 -7.18
N GLY A 322 -0.57 0.50 -7.09
CA GLY A 322 -0.87 -0.37 -8.22
C GLY A 322 -1.00 -1.81 -7.74
N SER A 323 -1.40 -2.73 -8.63
CA SER A 323 -1.48 -4.13 -8.26
C SER A 323 -0.10 -4.77 -8.30
N GLY A 324 0.45 -5.20 -7.15
CA GLY A 324 1.71 -5.97 -7.10
C GLY A 324 1.61 -7.31 -7.84
N ARG A 325 0.38 -7.79 -8.09
CA ARG A 325 0.12 -8.97 -8.92
C ARG A 325 0.37 -8.71 -10.41
N ILE A 326 0.00 -7.53 -10.90
CA ILE A 326 0.17 -7.13 -12.31
C ILE A 326 1.55 -6.55 -12.57
N MET A 327 1.98 -5.65 -11.69
CA MET A 327 3.20 -4.90 -11.84
C MET A 327 4.38 -5.76 -11.36
N ARG A 328 5.18 -6.25 -12.32
CA ARG A 328 6.47 -6.87 -11.98
C ARG A 328 7.37 -5.73 -11.56
N HIS A 329 7.73 -5.66 -10.29
CA HIS A 329 8.49 -4.54 -9.77
C HIS A 329 9.74 -4.97 -9.01
N GLY A 330 10.68 -4.05 -8.95
CA GLY A 330 11.87 -4.18 -8.13
C GLY A 330 12.57 -2.84 -8.01
N LEU A 331 13.41 -2.74 -7.00
CA LEU A 331 14.14 -1.53 -6.69
C LEU A 331 15.43 -1.92 -5.99
N ASP A 332 16.50 -1.24 -6.37
CA ASP A 332 17.80 -1.38 -5.73
C ASP A 332 18.30 -0.01 -5.28
N MET A 333 18.93 0.03 -4.11
CA MET A 333 19.46 1.26 -3.53
C MET A 333 20.48 0.90 -2.45
N ALA A 334 21.72 1.39 -2.60
CA ALA A 334 22.82 1.15 -1.66
C ALA A 334 23.23 2.38 -0.83
N ASP A 335 22.82 3.59 -1.23
CA ASP A 335 23.28 4.86 -0.65
C ASP A 335 22.26 5.46 0.33
N GLY A 336 22.62 5.45 1.62
CA GLY A 336 21.79 5.96 2.72
C GLY A 336 20.78 4.94 3.26
N ASP A 337 19.83 5.44 4.05
CA ASP A 337 18.82 4.64 4.75
C ASP A 337 17.43 4.87 4.16
N ARG A 338 16.86 3.86 3.50
CA ARG A 338 15.49 3.87 2.99
C ARG A 338 14.61 2.95 3.81
N THR A 339 13.50 3.49 4.27
CA THR A 339 12.38 2.69 4.75
C THR A 339 11.19 2.85 3.83
N ALA A 340 10.55 1.74 3.49
CA ALA A 340 9.27 1.73 2.81
C ALA A 340 8.19 1.13 3.71
N TRP A 341 7.01 1.73 3.72
CA TRP A 341 5.79 1.07 4.19
C TRP A 341 5.01 0.60 2.97
N VAL A 342 4.64 -0.67 2.97
CA VAL A 342 3.82 -1.26 1.90
C VAL A 342 2.52 -1.75 2.53
N LEU A 343 1.42 -1.07 2.23
CA LEU A 343 0.10 -1.44 2.73
C LEU A 343 -0.63 -2.23 1.65
N TYR A 344 -1.18 -3.38 2.03
CA TYR A 344 -1.77 -4.32 1.08
C TYR A 344 -2.96 -5.07 1.67
N MET A 345 -3.71 -5.70 0.76
CA MET A 345 -4.92 -6.44 1.06
C MET A 345 -4.71 -7.95 0.93
N ARG A 346 -5.55 -8.70 1.64
CA ARG A 346 -5.59 -10.15 1.65
C ARG A 346 -7.01 -10.57 1.31
N ASP A 347 -7.19 -11.17 0.13
CA ASP A 347 -8.53 -11.49 -0.37
C ASP A 347 -9.24 -12.56 0.45
N ASP A 348 -8.48 -13.50 1.00
CA ASP A 348 -9.00 -14.52 1.92
C ASP A 348 -9.60 -13.89 3.18
N VAL A 349 -9.11 -12.72 3.64
CA VAL A 349 -9.70 -11.98 4.77
C VAL A 349 -11.05 -11.37 4.37
N HIS A 350 -11.19 -10.84 3.15
CA HIS A 350 -12.48 -10.34 2.66
C HIS A 350 -13.49 -11.49 2.48
N GLU A 351 -13.04 -12.60 1.89
CA GLU A 351 -13.83 -13.83 1.71
C GLU A 351 -14.33 -14.36 3.06
N PHE A 352 -13.48 -14.35 4.09
CA PHE A 352 -13.83 -14.85 5.42
C PHE A 352 -15.02 -14.13 6.06
N VAL A 353 -15.17 -12.82 5.83
CA VAL A 353 -16.30 -12.02 6.33
C VAL A 353 -17.36 -11.73 5.25
N ASP A 354 -17.37 -12.52 4.18
CA ASP A 354 -18.36 -12.46 3.09
C ASP A 354 -18.48 -11.07 2.43
N ILE A 355 -17.33 -10.40 2.24
CA ILE A 355 -17.27 -9.11 1.54
C ILE A 355 -16.90 -9.32 0.06
N PRO A 356 -17.71 -8.83 -0.89
CA PRO A 356 -17.42 -8.93 -2.31
C PRO A 356 -16.10 -8.25 -2.70
N ARG A 357 -15.45 -8.81 -3.73
CA ARG A 357 -14.25 -8.23 -4.31
C ARG A 357 -14.55 -6.89 -4.97
N ALA A 358 -13.72 -5.90 -4.71
CA ALA A 358 -13.70 -4.67 -5.50
C ALA A 358 -13.18 -4.96 -6.92
N ASP A 359 -13.83 -4.38 -7.92
CA ASP A 359 -13.41 -4.44 -9.32
C ASP A 359 -12.27 -3.45 -9.61
N TYR A 360 -11.74 -3.43 -10.83
CA TYR A 360 -10.74 -2.46 -11.27
C TYR A 360 -11.19 -0.99 -11.08
N SER A 361 -10.25 -0.13 -10.68
CA SER A 361 -10.44 1.32 -10.70
C SER A 361 -10.35 1.84 -12.13
N LYS A 362 -11.32 2.65 -12.57
CA LYS A 362 -11.38 3.23 -13.92
C LYS A 362 -11.20 4.74 -13.86
N TYR A 363 -10.34 5.26 -14.72
CA TYR A 363 -9.96 6.68 -14.71
C TYR A 363 -11.15 7.63 -14.85
N ARG A 364 -12.10 7.32 -15.75
CA ARG A 364 -13.29 8.14 -15.97
C ARG A 364 -14.31 8.05 -14.85
N SER A 365 -14.35 6.95 -14.09
CA SER A 365 -15.35 6.76 -13.03
C SER A 365 -15.05 7.57 -11.77
N LEU A 366 -13.78 7.95 -11.56
CA LEU A 366 -13.35 8.75 -10.41
C LEU A 366 -14.08 10.10 -10.28
N VAL A 367 -14.64 10.62 -11.37
CA VAL A 367 -15.34 11.91 -11.41
C VAL A 367 -16.83 11.80 -11.68
N THR A 368 -17.31 10.67 -12.21
CA THR A 368 -18.74 10.45 -12.47
C THR A 368 -19.48 9.94 -11.25
N ASP A 369 -18.83 9.12 -10.42
CA ASP A 369 -19.44 8.49 -9.23
C ASP A 369 -19.40 9.41 -7.99
N ALA A 370 -18.87 10.62 -8.17
CA ALA A 370 -18.66 11.64 -7.15
C ALA A 370 -19.62 12.85 -7.26
N GLN A 371 -20.56 12.80 -8.21
CA GLN A 371 -21.73 13.67 -8.30
C GLN A 371 -22.96 12.91 -7.80
#